data_AF-A0A1B7P2Q4-F1
#
_entry.id   AF-A0A1B7P2Q4-F1
#
_cell.length_a   1.000
_cell.length_b   1.000
_cell.length_c   1.000
_cell.angle_alpha   90.00
_cell.angle_beta   90.00
_cell.angle_gamma   90.00
#
_symmetry.space_group_name_H-M   'P 1'
#
loop_
_entity.id
_entity.type
_entity.pdbx_description
1 polymer ?
#
loop_
_entity_poly.entity_id
_entity_poly.type
_entity_poly.pdbx_seq_one_letter_code
_entity_poly.pdbx_strand_id
1 'polypeptide(L)'
;MASFYVPSGQQRSLRACMVCSIVQVHGKFMREGCPNCDHILGLAGNGEKIQQCTSQVFEGLITLADQRASWVARWQRLEGYVPGTYAVKVTGTVSTLPTLDI
;
A
#
# COMPACT_ATOMS: atom_id res chain seq x y z
N MET A 1 12.29 14.67 1.33
CA MET A 1 11.62 13.64 0.52
C MET A 1 10.91 12.67 1.46
N ALA A 2 9.65 12.34 1.20
CA ALA A 2 8.93 11.36 2.03
C ALA A 2 9.54 9.96 1.82
N SER A 3 9.89 9.27 2.91
CA SER A 3 10.38 7.90 2.87
C SER A 3 9.22 6.94 3.04
N PHE A 4 9.03 5.99 2.12
CA PHE A 4 7.98 4.96 2.17
C PHE A 4 8.48 3.60 2.68
N TYR A 5 9.65 3.57 3.32
CA TYR A 5 10.15 2.39 4.00
C TYR A 5 9.61 2.33 5.42
N VAL A 6 9.22 1.13 5.85
CA VAL A 6 8.66 0.93 7.17
C VAL A 6 9.79 0.78 8.20
N PRO A 7 9.81 1.57 9.29
CA PRO A 7 10.81 1.42 10.34
C PRO A 7 10.56 0.15 11.18
N SER A 8 11.62 -0.35 11.82
CA SER A 8 11.51 -1.46 12.77
C SER A 8 10.65 -1.09 13.99
N GLY A 9 10.09 -2.10 14.67
CA GLY A 9 9.33 -1.93 15.91
C GLY A 9 7.87 -1.47 15.76
N GLN A 10 7.41 -1.09 14.57
CA GLN A 10 6.04 -0.61 14.34
C GLN A 10 5.10 -1.65 13.72
N GLN A 11 5.45 -2.94 13.79
CA GLN A 11 4.79 -4.03 13.05
C GLN A 11 3.29 -4.14 13.34
N ARG A 12 2.84 -3.85 14.57
CA ARG A 12 1.43 -3.98 14.98
C ARG A 12 0.49 -2.92 14.35
N SER A 13 1.03 -1.78 13.92
CA SER A 13 0.24 -0.69 13.33
C SER A 13 0.31 -0.64 11.80
N LEU A 14 0.98 -1.61 11.19
CA LEU A 14 1.11 -1.71 9.75
C LEU A 14 -0.16 -2.17 9.09
N ARG A 15 -0.41 -1.59 7.93
CA ARG A 15 -1.49 -1.98 7.03
C ARG A 15 -0.95 -1.96 5.61
N ALA A 16 -1.42 -2.88 4.78
CA ALA A 16 -1.11 -2.93 3.37
C ALA A 16 -2.28 -2.37 2.55
N CYS A 17 -2.01 -1.51 1.57
CA CYS A 17 -3.01 -1.08 0.60
C CYS A 17 -3.49 -2.28 -0.21
N MET A 18 -4.81 -2.49 -0.30
CA MET A 18 -5.36 -3.64 -1.04
C MET A 18 -5.28 -3.50 -2.56
N VAL A 19 -4.93 -2.31 -3.07
CA VAL A 19 -4.77 -2.04 -4.51
C VAL A 19 -3.31 -2.23 -4.97
N CYS A 20 -2.35 -1.60 -4.29
CA CYS A 20 -0.95 -1.59 -4.71
C CYS A 20 0.02 -2.30 -3.76
N SER A 21 -0.49 -2.97 -2.71
CA SER A 21 0.27 -3.68 -1.67
C SER A 21 1.26 -2.86 -0.83
N ILE A 22 1.36 -1.53 -0.99
CA ILE A 22 2.27 -0.72 -0.17
C ILE A 22 1.90 -0.82 1.32
N VAL A 23 2.91 -1.03 2.15
CA VAL A 23 2.77 -1.17 3.60
C VAL A 23 3.21 0.11 4.28
N GLN A 24 2.33 0.70 5.08
CA GLN A 24 2.63 1.86 5.91
C GLN A 24 1.93 1.73 7.26
N VAL A 25 2.35 2.56 8.22
CA VAL A 25 1.57 2.74 9.46
C VAL A 25 0.25 3.46 9.17
N HIS A 26 -0.80 3.09 9.89
CA HIS A 26 -2.12 3.72 9.77
C HIS A 26 -2.05 5.25 9.81
N GLY A 27 -1.29 5.82 10.75
CA GLY A 27 -1.16 7.27 10.90
C GLY A 27 -0.53 7.97 9.68
N LYS A 28 0.24 7.25 8.85
CA LYS A 28 0.81 7.82 7.63
C LYS A 28 -0.18 7.81 6.47
N PHE A 29 -0.96 6.74 6.29
CA PHE A 29 -2.11 6.77 5.39
C PHE A 29 -3.08 7.90 5.75
N MET A 30 -3.28 8.14 7.05
CA MET A 30 -4.18 9.20 7.52
C MET A 30 -3.68 10.61 7.17
N ARG A 31 -2.36 10.86 7.24
CA ARG A 31 -1.77 12.17 6.93
C ARG A 31 -1.53 12.41 5.44
N GLU A 32 -1.05 11.39 4.73
CA GLU A 32 -0.46 11.53 3.39
C GLU A 32 -1.21 10.73 2.33
N GLY A 33 -2.12 9.83 2.74
CA GLY A 33 -2.76 8.91 1.81
C GLY A 33 -1.85 7.80 1.31
N CYS A 34 -2.32 7.05 0.30
CA CYS A 34 -1.50 6.05 -0.38
C CYS A 34 -0.70 6.70 -1.52
N PRO A 35 0.64 6.66 -1.53
CA PRO A 35 1.44 7.37 -2.54
C PRO A 35 1.19 6.91 -3.98
N ASN A 36 0.68 5.68 -4.17
CA ASN A 36 0.38 5.14 -5.49
C ASN A 36 -1.10 5.31 -5.89
N CYS A 37 -2.02 5.39 -4.92
CA CYS A 37 -3.46 5.22 -5.17
C CYS A 37 -4.35 6.34 -4.62
N ASP A 38 -3.79 7.33 -3.91
CA ASP A 38 -4.62 8.32 -3.20
C ASP A 38 -5.50 9.16 -4.13
N HIS A 39 -5.03 9.41 -5.35
CA HIS A 39 -5.80 10.11 -6.39
C HIS A 39 -7.14 9.43 -6.74
N ILE A 40 -7.29 8.13 -6.49
CA ILE A 40 -8.53 7.37 -6.70
C ILE A 40 -9.20 7.07 -5.36
N LEU A 41 -8.42 6.66 -4.36
CA LEU A 41 -8.96 6.18 -3.09
C LEU A 41 -9.36 7.34 -2.17
N GLY A 42 -8.61 8.44 -2.14
CA GLY A 42 -8.83 9.57 -1.23
C GLY A 42 -8.77 9.15 0.23
N LEU A 43 -7.64 8.58 0.65
CA LEU A 43 -7.42 8.06 2.00
C LEU A 43 -6.97 9.14 2.98
N ALA A 44 -6.22 10.15 2.51
CA ALA A 44 -5.77 11.25 3.35
C ALA A 44 -6.97 11.95 4.00
N GLY A 45 -6.95 12.15 5.31
CA GLY A 45 -8.09 12.74 6.02
C GLY A 45 -9.25 11.77 6.32
N ASN A 46 -9.25 10.54 5.79
CA ASN A 46 -10.41 9.65 5.84
C ASN A 46 -10.11 8.27 6.46
N GLY A 47 -10.30 8.17 7.77
CA GLY A 47 -10.07 6.92 8.53
C GLY A 47 -10.96 5.75 8.12
N GLU A 48 -12.20 6.00 7.70
CA GLU A 48 -13.13 4.96 7.25
C GLU A 48 -12.64 4.30 5.95
N LYS A 49 -12.30 5.12 4.96
CA LYS A 49 -11.72 4.62 3.70
C LYS A 49 -10.41 3.88 3.92
N ILE A 50 -9.58 4.30 4.88
CA ILE A 50 -8.36 3.55 5.23
C ILE A 50 -8.73 2.15 5.73
N GLN A 51 -9.75 1.99 6.57
CA GLN A 51 -10.18 0.67 7.02
C GLN A 51 -10.74 -0.19 5.87
N GLN A 52 -11.46 0.43 4.93
CA GLN A 52 -12.09 -0.26 3.79
C GLN A 52 -11.12 -0.58 2.63
N CYS A 53 -10.01 0.15 2.50
CA CYS A 53 -9.08 0.02 1.37
C CYS A 53 -7.69 -0.51 1.78
N THR A 54 -7.45 -0.74 3.08
CA THR A 54 -6.18 -1.30 3.59
C THR A 54 -6.44 -2.43 4.58
N SER A 55 -5.53 -3.41 4.64
CA SER A 55 -5.66 -4.58 5.51
C SER A 55 -4.49 -4.70 6.48
N GLN A 56 -4.77 -5.10 7.73
CA GLN A 56 -3.76 -5.55 8.69
C GLN A 56 -3.35 -7.02 8.47
N VAL A 57 -4.08 -7.74 7.63
CA VAL A 57 -3.81 -9.14 7.31
C VAL A 57 -3.09 -9.18 5.97
N PHE A 58 -1.76 -9.24 6.04
CA PHE A 58 -0.88 -9.36 4.88
C PHE A 58 0.30 -10.29 5.21
N GLU A 59 0.92 -10.85 4.19
CA GLU A 59 2.00 -11.83 4.32
C GLU A 59 3.23 -11.37 3.53
N GLY A 60 4.41 -11.59 4.10
CA GLY A 60 5.70 -11.24 3.50
C GLY A 60 5.92 -9.73 3.37
N LEU A 61 7.19 -9.32 3.35
CA LEU A 61 7.59 -7.94 3.11
C LEU A 61 8.64 -7.89 2.01
N ILE A 62 8.50 -6.91 1.12
CA ILE A 62 9.42 -6.59 0.04
C ILE A 62 9.89 -5.16 0.25
N THR A 63 11.21 -4.97 0.33
CA THR A 63 11.82 -3.64 0.28
C THR A 63 12.19 -3.34 -1.17
N LEU A 64 11.45 -2.44 -1.80
CA LEU A 64 11.62 -2.06 -3.20
C LEU A 64 12.43 -0.77 -3.30
N ALA A 65 13.68 -0.86 -3.78
CA ALA A 65 14.55 0.30 -3.98
C ALA A 65 14.52 0.83 -5.41
N ASP A 66 14.63 -0.07 -6.40
CA ASP A 66 14.51 0.25 -7.83
C ASP A 66 13.60 -0.77 -8.51
N GLN A 67 12.43 -0.30 -8.95
CA GLN A 67 11.44 -1.10 -9.64
C GLN A 67 11.85 -1.50 -11.06
N ARG A 68 12.66 -0.69 -11.75
CA ARG A 68 13.05 -0.94 -13.16
C ARG A 68 14.05 -2.07 -13.29
N ALA A 69 14.94 -2.20 -12.30
CA ALA A 69 15.98 -3.23 -12.29
C ALA A 69 15.54 -4.54 -11.61
N SER A 70 14.42 -4.55 -10.88
CA SER A 70 14.03 -5.67 -10.01
C SER A 70 13.12 -6.67 -10.71
N TRP A 71 13.57 -7.92 -10.84
CA TRP A 71 12.70 -9.02 -11.26
C TRP A 71 11.52 -9.25 -10.29
N VAL A 72 11.77 -9.12 -8.97
CA VAL A 72 10.72 -9.25 -7.94
C VAL A 72 9.63 -8.20 -8.14
N ALA A 73 10.01 -6.96 -8.47
CA ALA A 73 9.04 -5.89 -8.73
C ALA A 73 8.15 -6.22 -9.94
N ARG A 74 8.74 -6.71 -11.03
CA ARG A 74 7.99 -7.16 -12.22
C ARG A 74 7.05 -8.32 -11.91
N TRP A 75 7.54 -9.33 -11.20
CA TRP A 75 6.73 -10.48 -10.79
C TRP A 75 5.53 -10.07 -9.91
N GLN A 76 5.75 -9.09 -9.03
CA GLN A 76 4.73 -8.55 -8.13
C GLN A 76 3.90 -7.41 -8.73
N ARG A 77 4.09 -7.08 -10.01
CA ARG A 77 3.39 -5.98 -10.72
C ARG A 77 3.53 -4.62 -10.02
N LEU A 78 4.72 -4.34 -9.46
CA LEU A 78 5.03 -3.08 -8.75
C LEU A 78 5.72 -2.04 -9.66
N GLU A 79 5.73 -2.27 -10.97
CA GLU A 79 6.32 -1.34 -11.92
C GLU A 79 5.57 0.00 -11.90
N GLY A 80 6.32 1.10 -11.93
CA GLY A 80 5.75 2.46 -11.84
C GLY A 80 5.36 2.92 -10.44
N TYR A 81 5.36 2.04 -9.43
CA TYR A 81 5.13 2.43 -8.04
C TYR A 81 6.39 3.01 -7.38
N VAL A 82 6.17 3.81 -6.32
CA VAL A 82 7.26 4.47 -5.59
C VAL A 82 8.16 3.45 -4.86
N PRO A 83 9.47 3.71 -4.70
CA PRO A 83 10.30 2.93 -3.80
C PRO A 83 9.75 2.93 -2.37
N GLY A 84 9.75 1.79 -1.70
CA GLY A 84 9.14 1.62 -0.38
C GLY A 84 8.99 0.16 0.04
N THR A 85 8.22 -0.07 1.10
CA THR A 85 7.92 -1.42 1.58
C THR A 85 6.55 -1.89 1.08
N TYR A 86 6.49 -3.10 0.52
CA TYR A 86 5.29 -3.72 -0.05
C TYR A 86 5.06 -5.10 0.58
N ALA A 87 3.80 -5.54 0.60
CA ALA A 87 3.45 -6.90 1.00
C ALA A 87 3.53 -7.85 -0.19
N VAL A 88 3.88 -9.12 0.05
CA VAL A 88 3.82 -10.17 -0.98
C VAL A 88 2.36 -10.53 -1.30
N LYS A 89 1.51 -10.54 -0.27
CA LYS A 89 0.09 -10.84 -0.38
C LYS A 89 -0.69 -9.99 0.62
N VAL A 90 -1.85 -9.51 0.20
CA VAL A 90 -2.78 -8.76 1.04
C VAL A 90 -4.13 -9.47 1.06
N THR A 91 -4.67 -9.71 2.25
CA THR A 91 -5.99 -10.34 2.40
C THR A 91 -7.05 -9.26 2.59
N GLY A 92 -8.04 -9.26 1.72
CA GLY A 92 -9.24 -8.42 1.82
C GLY A 92 -9.81 -8.08 0.45
N THR A 93 -10.97 -7.44 0.44
CA THR A 93 -11.65 -6.99 -0.78
C THR A 93 -12.00 -5.51 -0.65
N VAL A 94 -11.73 -4.74 -1.70
CA VAL A 94 -12.10 -3.32 -1.72
C VAL A 94 -13.58 -3.24 -2.06
N SER A 95 -14.41 -2.83 -1.08
CA SER A 95 -15.87 -2.89 -1.19
C SER A 95 -16.50 -1.81 -2.07
N THR A 96 -15.74 -0.82 -2.55
CA THR A 96 -16.29 0.39 -3.20
C THR A 96 -15.40 0.98 -4.30
N LEU A 97 -14.82 0.14 -5.16
CA LEU A 97 -14.62 0.63 -6.53
C LEU A 97 -15.99 0.55 -7.20
N PRO A 98 -16.60 1.67 -7.66
CA PRO A 98 -17.76 1.57 -8.53
C PRO A 98 -17.35 0.65 -9.66
N THR A 99 -18.24 -0.29 -10.01
CA THR A 99 -18.10 -1.18 -11.15
C THR A 99 -17.63 -0.37 -12.36
N LEU A 100 -16.32 -0.38 -12.60
CA LEU A 100 -15.78 -0.16 -13.93
C LEU A 100 -16.10 -1.48 -14.63
N ASP A 101 -17.24 -1.46 -15.31
CA ASP A 101 -17.49 -2.33 -16.45
C ASP A 101 -16.26 -2.21 -17.37
N ILE A 102 -15.36 -3.17 -17.26
CA ILE A 102 -14.38 -3.54 -18.28
C ILE A 102 -14.65 -4.99 -18.63
#